data_AF-A0A524PM17-F1
#
_entry.id   AF-A0A524PM17-F1
#
_cell.length_a   1.000
_cell.length_b   1.000
_cell.length_c   1.000
_cell.angle_alpha   90.00
_cell.angle_beta   90.00
_cell.angle_gamma   90.00
#
_symmetry.space_group_name_H-M   'P 1'
#
loop_
_entity.id
_entity.type
_entity.pdbx_description
1 polymer ?
#
loop_
_entity_poly.entity_id
_entity_poly.type
_entity_poly.pdbx_seq_one_letter_code
_entity_poly.pdbx_strand_id
1 'polypeptide(L)'
;MTNKLATLVVLLLLTLLISSGATAEFNRNSDILAPALATIGTSFTYQGSLIDGGSPASGAYDFEFKLFNDASVGTQVGSTVTKDDIEMAPDG
;
A
#
# COMPACT_ATOMS: atom_id res chain seq x y z
N MET A 1 -70.90 -24.87 -4.53
CA MET A 1 -69.66 -24.51 -3.77
C MET A 1 -68.38 -24.61 -4.64
N THR A 2 -68.49 -24.76 -5.96
CA THR A 2 -67.37 -25.10 -6.85
C THR A 2 -66.57 -23.89 -7.38
N ASN A 3 -67.18 -22.70 -7.41
CA ASN A 3 -66.55 -21.52 -8.01
C ASN A 3 -65.57 -20.81 -7.06
N LYS A 4 -65.78 -20.94 -5.73
CA LYS A 4 -64.90 -20.32 -4.73
C LYS A 4 -63.52 -20.99 -4.67
N LEU A 5 -63.47 -22.31 -4.86
CA LEU A 5 -62.22 -23.07 -4.90
C LEU A 5 -61.42 -22.75 -6.17
N ALA A 6 -62.10 -22.69 -7.32
CA ALA A 6 -61.46 -22.34 -8.60
C ALA A 6 -60.87 -20.91 -8.58
N THR A 7 -61.58 -19.93 -8.01
CA THR A 7 -61.08 -18.57 -7.86
C THR A 7 -59.86 -18.49 -6.93
N LEU A 8 -59.83 -19.28 -5.84
CA LEU A 8 -58.69 -19.31 -4.91
C LEU A 8 -57.45 -19.91 -5.57
N VAL A 9 -57.61 -20.97 -6.37
CA VAL A 9 -56.51 -21.60 -7.11
C VAL A 9 -55.96 -20.67 -8.19
N VAL A 10 -56.83 -19.94 -8.91
CA VAL A 10 -56.38 -18.96 -9.91
C VAL A 10 -55.62 -17.79 -9.28
N LEU A 11 -56.08 -17.29 -8.12
CA LEU A 11 -55.35 -16.26 -7.36
C LEU A 11 -53.99 -16.76 -6.88
N LEU A 12 -53.91 -17.99 -6.37
CA LEU A 12 -52.65 -18.60 -5.94
C LEU A 12 -51.66 -18.71 -7.11
N LEU A 13 -52.14 -19.17 -8.28
CA LEU A 13 -51.34 -19.29 -9.49
C LEU A 13 -50.90 -17.92 -10.03
N LEU A 14 -51.76 -16.89 -9.97
CA LEU A 14 -51.40 -15.53 -10.38
C LEU A 14 -50.33 -14.90 -9.48
N THR A 15 -50.38 -15.15 -8.18
CA THR A 15 -49.36 -14.64 -7.25
C THR A 15 -48.00 -15.33 -7.41
N LEU A 16 -47.99 -16.57 -7.91
CA LEU A 16 -46.75 -17.32 -8.11
C LEU A 16 -45.96 -16.85 -9.35
N LEU A 17 -46.59 -16.09 -10.25
CA LEU A 17 -46.00 -15.61 -11.51
C LEU A 17 -45.20 -14.30 -11.38
N ILE A 18 -45.17 -13.65 -10.22
CA ILE A 18 -44.54 -12.32 -10.05
C ILE A 18 -43.08 -12.42 -9.55
N SER A 19 -42.58 -13.62 -9.24
CA SER A 19 -41.18 -13.81 -8.79
C SER A 19 -40.28 -14.32 -9.91
N SER A 20 -40.06 -13.50 -10.94
CA SER A 20 -38.89 -13.64 -11.82
C SER A 20 -38.16 -12.30 -11.90
N GLY A 21 -37.72 -11.82 -10.73
CA GLY A 21 -36.57 -10.92 -10.71
C GLY A 21 -35.38 -11.69 -11.25
N ALA A 22 -35.05 -11.49 -12.52
CA ALA A 22 -33.77 -11.90 -13.06
C ALA A 22 -32.70 -11.11 -12.30
N THR A 23 -32.14 -11.69 -11.23
CA THR A 23 -30.89 -11.21 -10.68
C THR A 23 -29.84 -11.49 -11.74
N ALA A 24 -29.41 -10.45 -12.45
CA ALA A 24 -28.17 -10.53 -13.20
C ALA A 24 -27.07 -10.80 -12.16
N GLU A 25 -26.64 -12.05 -12.06
CA GLU A 25 -25.44 -12.43 -11.33
C GLU A 25 -24.27 -11.81 -12.08
N PHE A 26 -23.83 -10.64 -11.62
CA PHE A 26 -22.56 -10.09 -12.04
C PHE A 26 -21.48 -11.00 -11.47
N ASN A 27 -21.09 -12.01 -12.25
CA ASN A 27 -20.01 -12.91 -11.92
C ASN A 27 -18.71 -12.08 -11.79
N ARG A 28 -18.39 -11.68 -10.57
CA ARG A 28 -17.08 -11.16 -10.22
C ARG A 28 -16.11 -12.33 -10.19
N ASN A 29 -15.82 -12.89 -11.37
CA ASN A 29 -14.49 -13.32 -11.72
C ASN A 29 -13.59 -12.08 -11.81
N SER A 30 -13.56 -11.31 -10.73
CA SER A 30 -12.54 -10.34 -10.51
C SER A 30 -11.47 -11.16 -9.81
N ASP A 31 -10.60 -11.78 -10.61
CA ASP A 31 -9.20 -11.91 -10.24
C ASP A 31 -8.68 -10.49 -9.99
N ILE A 32 -9.14 -9.88 -8.90
CA ILE A 32 -8.52 -8.72 -8.31
C ILE A 32 -7.28 -9.35 -7.71
N LEU A 33 -6.23 -9.39 -8.52
CA LEU A 33 -4.88 -9.32 -7.98
C LEU A 33 -4.90 -8.06 -7.12
N ALA A 34 -5.26 -8.21 -5.85
CA ALA A 34 -5.03 -7.21 -4.85
C ALA A 34 -3.58 -6.78 -5.09
N PRO A 35 -3.27 -5.49 -5.27
CA PRO A 35 -1.89 -5.08 -5.41
C PRO A 35 -1.16 -5.73 -4.25
N ALA A 36 -0.25 -6.65 -4.57
CA ALA A 36 0.54 -7.30 -3.53
C ALA A 36 1.18 -6.12 -2.80
N LEU A 37 0.82 -5.95 -1.53
CA LEU A 37 1.49 -4.97 -0.68
C LEU A 37 2.93 -5.43 -0.65
N ALA A 38 3.76 -4.84 -1.50
CA ALA A 38 5.17 -5.13 -1.49
C ALA A 38 5.65 -4.69 -0.12
N THR A 39 6.18 -5.62 0.67
CA THR A 39 6.86 -5.29 1.91
C THR A 39 7.94 -4.28 1.57
N ILE A 40 7.75 -3.03 1.96
CA ILE A 40 8.80 -2.03 1.85
C ILE A 40 9.77 -2.38 2.98
N GLY A 41 10.95 -2.85 2.61
CA GLY A 41 12.03 -3.10 3.57
C GLY A 41 12.43 -1.80 4.27
N THR A 42 13.19 -1.91 5.36
CA THR A 42 13.69 -0.74 6.10
C THR A 42 14.91 -0.09 5.44
N SER A 43 15.31 -0.54 4.26
CA SER A 43 16.46 -0.02 3.53
C SER A 43 16.08 1.24 2.76
N PHE A 44 16.95 2.24 2.79
CA PHE A 44 16.87 3.43 1.95
C PHE A 44 18.26 3.77 1.40
N THR A 45 18.29 4.53 0.31
CA THR A 45 19.53 5.05 -0.29
C THR A 45 19.65 6.53 0.06
N TYR A 46 20.84 6.96 0.47
CA TYR A 46 21.17 8.38 0.62
C TYR A 46 21.94 8.87 -0.61
N GLN A 47 21.42 9.90 -1.29
CA GLN A 47 22.07 10.60 -2.39
C GLN A 47 22.02 12.10 -2.09
N GLY A 48 23.17 12.72 -1.90
CA GLY A 48 23.30 14.13 -1.56
C GLY A 48 24.67 14.67 -1.95
N SER A 49 24.86 15.98 -1.81
CA SER A 49 26.14 16.67 -1.97
C SER A 49 26.58 17.17 -0.59
N LEU A 50 27.87 17.00 -0.28
CA LEU A 50 28.48 17.50 0.94
C LEU A 50 29.16 18.84 0.61
N ILE A 51 28.90 19.87 1.41
CA ILE A 51 29.61 21.15 1.31
C ILE A 51 30.56 21.25 2.51
N ASP A 52 31.84 21.47 2.22
CA ASP A 52 32.87 21.74 3.22
C ASP A 52 33.55 23.08 2.94
N GLY A 53 33.67 23.92 3.96
CA GLY A 53 34.24 25.27 3.81
C GLY A 53 33.52 26.18 2.79
N GLY A 54 32.26 25.90 2.46
CA GLY A 54 31.47 26.65 1.48
C GLY A 54 31.69 26.22 0.01
N SER A 55 32.43 25.14 -0.23
CA SER A 55 32.63 24.52 -1.55
C SER A 55 32.17 23.07 -1.54
N PRO A 56 31.88 22.45 -2.70
CA PRO A 56 31.65 21.01 -2.77
C PRO A 56 32.82 20.24 -2.18
N ALA A 57 32.52 19.24 -1.35
CA ALA A 57 33.51 18.37 -0.76
C ALA A 57 34.29 17.62 -1.85
N SER A 58 35.60 17.50 -1.66
CA SER A 58 36.49 16.77 -2.56
C SER A 58 37.47 15.92 -1.76
N GLY A 59 37.65 14.67 -2.18
CA GLY A 59 38.50 13.67 -1.53
C GLY A 59 37.73 12.66 -0.68
N ALA A 60 38.44 11.87 0.12
CA ALA A 60 37.85 10.83 0.97
C ALA A 60 37.21 11.42 2.25
N TYR A 61 35.97 11.01 2.53
CA TYR A 61 35.24 11.36 3.76
C TYR A 61 34.63 10.13 4.42
N ASP A 62 34.60 10.15 5.75
CA ASP A 62 33.92 9.15 6.55
C ASP A 62 32.48 9.61 6.86
N PHE A 63 31.52 8.69 6.76
CA PHE A 63 30.11 8.95 7.08
C PHE A 63 29.64 8.07 8.24
N GLU A 64 28.93 8.68 9.18
CA GLU A 64 28.19 7.98 10.23
C GLU A 64 26.68 8.18 10.07
N PHE A 65 25.93 7.09 10.07
CA PHE A 65 24.46 7.11 10.09
C PHE A 65 23.95 6.58 11.43
N LYS A 66 23.10 7.38 12.09
CA LYS A 66 22.49 7.07 13.39
C LYS A 66 20.98 7.25 13.30
N LEU A 67 20.24 6.28 13.83
CA LEU A 67 18.77 6.32 13.88
C LEU A 67 18.31 6.73 15.28
N PHE A 68 17.46 7.74 15.38
CA PHE A 68 16.84 8.16 16.64
C PHE A 68 15.33 7.94 16.57
N ASN A 69 14.73 7.58 17.71
CA ASN A 69 13.28 7.34 17.80
C ASN A 69 12.45 8.61 17.97
N ASP A 70 13.07 9.76 18.22
CA ASP A 70 12.43 11.07 18.30
C ASP A 70 13.39 12.16 17.79
N ALA A 71 12.82 13.22 17.19
CA ALA A 71 13.57 14.26 16.52
C ALA A 71 14.24 15.27 17.47
N SER A 72 13.78 15.39 18.72
CA SER A 72 14.28 16.39 19.69
C SER A 72 14.89 15.76 20.94
N VAL A 73 14.25 14.72 21.48
CA VAL A 73 14.63 14.09 22.76
C VAL A 73 14.77 12.57 22.61
N GLY A 74 15.14 12.11 21.42
CA GLY A 74 15.24 10.70 21.08
C GLY A 74 16.46 10.01 21.67
N THR A 75 16.34 8.69 21.82
CA THR A 75 17.46 7.78 22.06
C THR A 75 17.83 7.09 20.76
N GLN A 76 19.13 6.83 20.57
CA GLN A 76 19.59 6.07 19.41
C GLN A 76 19.02 4.65 19.42
N VAL A 77 18.53 4.21 18.27
CA VAL A 77 18.03 2.86 18.02
C VAL A 77 19.04 2.13 17.14
N GLY A 78 19.49 0.96 17.60
CA GLY A 78 20.48 0.17 16.87
C GLY A 78 21.90 0.75 16.89
N SER A 79 22.79 0.12 16.12
CA SER A 79 24.19 0.54 16.00
C SER A 79 24.36 1.69 15.01
N THR A 80 25.40 2.50 15.21
CA THR A 80 25.89 3.42 14.17
C THR A 80 26.35 2.62 12.96
N VAL A 81 25.99 3.07 11.77
CA VAL A 81 26.52 2.54 10.51
C VAL A 81 27.60 3.47 10.01
N THR A 82 28.82 2.97 9.91
CA THR A 82 29.98 3.73 9.43
C THR A 82 30.30 3.36 7.98
N LYS A 83 30.64 4.35 7.17
CA LYS A 83 31.15 4.22 5.81
C LYS A 83 32.41 5.06 5.70
N ASP A 84 33.54 4.39 5.83
CA ASP A 84 34.86 5.02 5.77
C ASP A 84 35.30 5.23 4.31
N ASP A 85 36.16 6.23 4.10
CA ASP A 85 36.86 6.47 2.85
C ASP A 85 35.95 6.58 1.60
N ILE A 86 34.80 7.25 1.74
CA ILE A 86 33.92 7.51 0.59
C ILE A 86 34.48 8.69 -0.20
N GLU A 87 34.89 8.42 -1.44
CA GLU A 87 35.41 9.43 -2.35
C GLU A 87 34.31 10.38 -2.82
N MET A 88 34.47 11.66 -2.48
CA MET A 88 33.63 12.76 -2.96
C MET A 88 34.28 13.40 -4.17
N ALA A 89 33.62 13.32 -5.32
CA ALA A 89 34.00 14.06 -6.50
C ALA A 89 33.45 15.49 -6.40
N PRO A 90 34.25 16.54 -6.63
CA PRO A 90 33.70 17.86 -6.82
C PRO A 90 32.81 17.84 -8.06
N ASP A 91 31.55 18.21 -7.89
CA ASP A 91 30.58 18.39 -8.96
C ASP A 91 31.25 19.29 -10.04
N GLY A 92 31.49 18.73 -11.24
CA GLY A 92 32.19 19.42 -12.33
C GLY A 92 31.41 20.58 -12.92
#